data_AF-A0A6V8P3R0-F1
#
_entry.id   AF-A0A6V8P3R0-F1
#
_cell.length_a   1.000
_cell.length_b   1.000
_cell.length_c   1.000
_cell.angle_alpha   90.00
_cell.angle_beta   90.00
_cell.angle_gamma   90.00
#
_symmetry.space_group_name_H-M   'P 1'
#
loop_
_entity.id
_entity.type
_entity.pdbx_description
1 polymer ?
#
loop_
_entity_poly.entity_id
_entity_poly.type
_entity_poly.pdbx_seq_one_letter_code
_entity_poly.pdbx_strand_id
1 'polypeptide(L)'
;MKILLQHCGNEKITIKYIGFLDNNLSWPKEWSIKFLNLYLQEIHLPFSCNLRADTIDKELCGLLKKAGCFRVHIGVESGNKEIRFSILKRSMPDNVIKKAFDLFKNAKISSLAYNMVGLPYETPKAALDTIKLNALIKPTRSLAAIFCPFPRTEAYNISLNAGFIKEPVDYSKEIVLKNKSFSEDQIYFFSLYFRFITQLYKIIFVFPGFIKIQAEKFFDSFFCWDKIPYKFLNKIMRFYKRSKDSLKNKIRNKNPKLYLFLRNSFLTKFKKLST
;
A
#
# COMPACT_ATOMS: atom_id res chain seq x y z
N MET A 1 2.03 -24.48 -20.74
CA MET A 1 3.48 -24.38 -20.40
C MET A 1 4.44 -24.19 -21.60
N LYS A 2 4.16 -24.71 -22.81
CA LYS A 2 5.03 -24.54 -24.00
C LYS A 2 5.24 -23.08 -24.49
N ILE A 3 4.28 -22.19 -24.23
CA ILE A 3 4.28 -20.81 -24.76
C ILE A 3 5.29 -19.88 -24.05
N LEU A 4 5.69 -20.18 -22.81
CA LEU A 4 6.51 -19.26 -22.00
C LEU A 4 8.02 -19.46 -22.12
N LEU A 5 8.49 -20.47 -22.85
CA LEU A 5 9.91 -20.87 -22.91
C LEU A 5 10.68 -20.28 -24.09
N GLN A 6 10.09 -19.41 -24.90
CA GLN A 6 10.57 -19.27 -26.28
C GLN A 6 11.65 -18.21 -26.56
N HIS A 7 12.16 -17.41 -25.61
CA HIS A 7 12.95 -16.20 -25.98
C HIS A 7 14.15 -15.79 -25.12
N CYS A 8 14.95 -16.70 -24.54
CA CYS A 8 16.21 -16.29 -23.87
C CYS A 8 17.36 -17.29 -24.07
N GLY A 9 17.90 -17.38 -25.29
CA GLY A 9 19.15 -18.09 -25.58
C GLY A 9 19.17 -19.58 -25.17
N ASN A 10 20.35 -20.19 -25.16
CA ASN A 10 20.56 -21.60 -24.80
C ASN A 10 20.34 -21.92 -23.31
N GLU A 11 19.81 -20.99 -22.50
CA GLU A 11 19.56 -21.20 -21.08
C GLU A 11 18.11 -21.63 -20.84
N LYS A 12 17.93 -22.78 -20.17
CA LYS A 12 16.61 -23.25 -19.73
C LYS A 12 16.10 -22.35 -18.60
N ILE A 13 15.32 -21.32 -18.94
CA ILE A 13 14.65 -20.46 -17.95
C ILE A 13 13.46 -21.20 -17.32
N THR A 14 13.44 -21.28 -16.00
CA THR A 14 12.27 -21.75 -15.23
C THR A 14 11.54 -20.57 -14.62
N ILE A 15 10.30 -20.34 -15.07
CA ILE A 15 9.44 -19.28 -14.51
C ILE A 15 8.89 -19.75 -13.16
N LYS A 16 9.12 -18.97 -12.11
CA LYS A 16 8.70 -19.30 -10.73
C LYS A 16 7.30 -18.77 -10.37
N TYR A 17 6.94 -17.61 -10.91
CA TYR A 17 5.65 -16.97 -10.70
C TYR A 17 5.41 -15.89 -11.76
N ILE A 18 4.15 -15.47 -11.92
CA ILE A 18 3.72 -14.41 -12.85
C ILE A 18 3.23 -13.19 -12.05
N GLY A 19 3.57 -11.99 -12.51
CA GLY A 19 3.03 -10.74 -11.97
C GLY A 19 2.11 -10.08 -12.99
N PHE A 20 0.80 -10.10 -12.76
CA PHE A 20 -0.16 -9.36 -13.56
C PHE A 20 -0.13 -7.89 -13.17
N LEU A 21 0.16 -7.03 -14.15
CA LEU A 21 0.27 -5.58 -13.99
C LEU A 21 -0.99 -4.83 -14.42
N ASP A 22 -2.01 -5.56 -14.87
CA ASP A 22 -3.35 -5.05 -15.16
C ASP A 22 -3.84 -4.15 -14.01
N ASN A 23 -4.54 -3.07 -14.36
CA ASN A 23 -5.04 -2.11 -13.36
C ASN A 23 -6.01 -2.76 -12.37
N ASN A 24 -6.81 -3.71 -12.85
CA ASN A 24 -7.77 -4.45 -12.04
C ASN A 24 -8.11 -5.80 -12.69
N LEU A 25 -7.45 -6.88 -12.26
CA LEU A 25 -7.67 -8.22 -12.85
C LEU A 25 -9.09 -8.76 -12.59
N SER A 26 -9.80 -8.23 -11.59
CA SER A 26 -11.18 -8.64 -11.25
C SER A 26 -12.27 -7.97 -12.09
N TRP A 27 -11.92 -7.14 -13.09
CA TRP A 27 -12.91 -6.41 -13.89
C TRP A 27 -12.73 -6.63 -15.40
N PRO A 28 -13.81 -6.96 -16.15
CA PRO A 28 -15.13 -7.38 -15.68
C PRO A 28 -15.11 -8.74 -14.95
N LYS A 29 -16.10 -8.98 -14.07
CA LYS A 29 -16.12 -10.20 -13.23
C LYS A 29 -16.17 -11.48 -14.07
N GLU A 30 -16.99 -11.49 -15.11
CA GLU A 30 -17.21 -12.64 -16.00
C GLU A 30 -15.92 -13.00 -16.75
N TRP A 31 -15.23 -11.97 -17.26
CA TRP A 31 -13.93 -12.13 -17.89
C TRP A 31 -12.90 -12.68 -16.91
N SER A 32 -12.86 -12.13 -15.69
CA SER A 32 -11.91 -12.56 -14.65
C SER A 32 -12.12 -14.03 -14.27
N ILE A 33 -13.37 -14.46 -14.11
CA ILE A 33 -13.70 -15.86 -13.82
C ILE A 33 -13.27 -16.77 -14.98
N LYS A 34 -13.60 -16.41 -16.22
CA LYS A 34 -13.18 -17.18 -17.40
C LYS A 34 -11.66 -17.28 -17.49
N PHE A 35 -10.97 -16.16 -17.31
CA PHE A 35 -9.52 -16.08 -17.33
C PHE A 35 -8.88 -16.96 -16.25
N LEU A 36 -9.34 -16.86 -15.00
CA LEU A 36 -8.76 -17.62 -13.88
C LEU A 36 -8.99 -19.13 -14.02
N ASN A 37 -10.13 -19.56 -14.58
CA ASN A 37 -10.38 -20.97 -14.87
C ASN A 37 -9.42 -21.50 -15.95
N LEU A 38 -9.24 -20.76 -17.05
CA LEU A 38 -8.27 -21.13 -18.09
C LEU A 38 -6.84 -21.12 -17.56
N TYR A 39 -6.49 -20.11 -16.75
CA TYR A 39 -5.17 -20.01 -16.12
C TYR A 39 -4.88 -21.21 -15.23
N LEU A 40 -5.86 -21.63 -14.42
CA LEU A 40 -5.77 -22.81 -13.56
C LEU A 40 -5.57 -24.11 -14.38
N GLN A 41 -6.15 -24.22 -15.57
CA GLN A 41 -6.03 -25.40 -16.43
C GLN A 41 -4.71 -25.44 -17.22
N GLU A 42 -4.27 -24.29 -17.76
CA GLU A 42 -3.21 -24.24 -18.78
C GLU A 42 -1.82 -23.83 -18.24
N ILE A 43 -1.79 -23.11 -17.11
CA ILE A 43 -0.58 -22.45 -16.60
C ILE A 43 -0.31 -22.82 -15.14
N HIS A 44 -1.28 -22.55 -14.25
CA HIS A 44 -1.27 -22.80 -12.81
C HIS A 44 0.02 -22.41 -12.05
N LEU A 45 0.75 -21.42 -12.56
CA LEU A 45 1.89 -20.86 -11.84
C LEU A 45 1.41 -19.98 -10.70
N PRO A 46 2.16 -19.84 -9.59
CA PRO A 46 1.85 -18.84 -8.59
C PRO A 46 1.81 -17.45 -9.22
N PHE A 47 0.89 -16.59 -8.79
CA PHE A 47 0.84 -15.22 -9.31
C PHE A 47 0.47 -14.16 -8.30
N SER A 48 0.80 -12.92 -8.65
CA SER A 48 0.28 -11.72 -8.00
C SER A 48 -0.46 -10.83 -8.97
N CYS A 49 -1.42 -10.04 -8.49
CA CYS A 49 -2.22 -9.14 -9.32
C CYS A 49 -2.63 -7.87 -8.56
N ASN A 50 -3.01 -6.84 -9.30
CA ASN A 50 -3.69 -5.67 -8.76
C ASN A 50 -5.21 -5.85 -8.87
N LEU A 51 -5.93 -5.47 -7.81
CA LEU A 51 -7.38 -5.54 -7.75
C LEU A 51 -7.95 -4.26 -7.14
N ARG A 52 -9.25 -4.03 -7.33
CA ARG A 52 -10.02 -3.06 -6.56
C ARG A 52 -10.88 -3.74 -5.51
N ALA A 53 -10.94 -3.16 -4.32
CA ALA A 53 -11.66 -3.74 -3.19
C ALA A 53 -13.18 -3.94 -3.45
N ASP A 54 -13.79 -3.04 -4.23
CA ASP A 54 -15.23 -3.08 -4.59
C ASP A 54 -15.60 -4.14 -5.64
N THR A 55 -14.61 -4.76 -6.27
CA THR A 55 -14.85 -5.78 -7.32
C THR A 55 -14.66 -7.22 -6.83
N ILE A 56 -14.41 -7.40 -5.53
CA ILE A 56 -14.09 -8.71 -4.95
C ILE A 56 -15.21 -9.19 -4.03
N ASP A 57 -15.66 -10.41 -4.29
CA ASP A 57 -16.57 -11.17 -3.43
C ASP A 57 -15.95 -12.53 -3.03
N LYS A 58 -16.73 -13.32 -2.31
CA LYS A 58 -16.28 -14.61 -1.78
C LYS A 58 -15.95 -15.61 -2.89
N GLU A 59 -16.72 -15.60 -3.98
CA GLU A 59 -16.53 -16.50 -5.12
C GLU A 59 -15.22 -16.19 -5.83
N LEU A 60 -15.02 -14.94 -6.24
CA LEU A 60 -13.83 -14.52 -6.96
C LEU A 60 -12.57 -14.64 -6.09
N CYS A 61 -12.66 -14.31 -4.80
CA CYS A 61 -11.55 -14.51 -3.87
C CYS A 61 -11.16 -16.00 -3.74
N GLY A 62 -12.15 -16.90 -3.68
CA GLY A 62 -11.92 -18.34 -3.68
C GLY A 62 -11.26 -18.82 -4.97
N LEU A 63 -11.70 -18.32 -6.12
CA LEU A 63 -11.12 -18.67 -7.42
C LEU A 63 -9.68 -18.17 -7.57
N LEU A 64 -9.40 -16.92 -7.16
CA LEU A 64 -8.03 -16.39 -7.10
C LEU A 64 -7.11 -17.31 -6.29
N LYS A 65 -7.57 -17.77 -5.11
CA LYS A 65 -6.79 -18.68 -4.27
C LYS A 65 -6.52 -20.02 -4.97
N LYS A 66 -7.56 -20.62 -5.57
CA LYS A 66 -7.44 -21.89 -6.30
C LYS A 66 -6.48 -21.79 -7.49
N ALA A 67 -6.55 -20.69 -8.24
CA ALA A 67 -5.70 -20.41 -9.40
C ALA A 67 -4.22 -20.15 -9.06
N GLY A 68 -3.85 -20.05 -7.77
CA GLY A 68 -2.47 -19.84 -7.33
C GLY A 68 -2.11 -18.40 -6.98
N CYS A 69 -3.10 -17.52 -6.76
CA CYS A 69 -2.83 -16.15 -6.32
C CYS A 69 -2.21 -16.16 -4.91
N PHE A 70 -0.94 -15.73 -4.79
CA PHE A 70 -0.26 -15.65 -3.50
C PHE A 70 -0.26 -14.23 -2.93
N ARG A 71 -0.46 -13.20 -3.76
CA ARG A 71 -0.51 -11.81 -3.33
C ARG A 71 -1.43 -10.96 -4.20
N VAL A 72 -2.21 -10.11 -3.52
CA VAL A 72 -3.01 -9.05 -4.15
C VAL A 72 -2.50 -7.69 -3.72
N HIS A 73 -2.55 -6.73 -4.65
CA HIS A 73 -2.28 -5.34 -4.38
C HIS A 73 -3.55 -4.52 -4.55
N ILE A 74 -3.90 -3.73 -3.54
CA ILE A 74 -5.16 -2.99 -3.47
C ILE A 74 -4.88 -1.52 -3.22
N GLY A 75 -5.38 -0.66 -4.11
CA GLY A 75 -5.42 0.79 -3.90
C GLY A 75 -6.51 1.19 -2.91
N VAL A 76 -6.11 1.43 -1.66
CA VAL A 76 -6.94 2.06 -0.60
C VAL A 76 -6.92 3.57 -0.78
N GLU A 77 -5.73 4.12 -1.04
CA GLU A 77 -5.42 5.52 -1.31
C GLU A 77 -5.70 6.49 -0.15
N SER A 78 -6.95 6.58 0.29
CA SER A 78 -7.33 7.42 1.44
C SER A 78 -8.39 6.73 2.31
N GLY A 79 -8.23 6.85 3.62
CA GLY A 79 -9.26 6.48 4.60
C GLY A 79 -10.25 7.59 4.88
N ASN A 80 -9.99 8.82 4.44
CA ASN A 80 -10.97 9.89 4.52
C ASN A 80 -11.96 9.77 3.36
N LYS A 81 -13.25 9.65 3.68
CA LYS A 81 -14.31 9.36 2.69
C LYS A 81 -14.48 10.51 1.71
N GLU A 82 -14.43 11.75 2.18
CA GLU A 82 -14.62 12.94 1.37
C GLU A 82 -13.51 13.02 0.30
N ILE A 83 -12.25 12.93 0.69
CA ILE A 83 -11.11 12.93 -0.23
C ILE A 83 -11.22 11.78 -1.23
N ARG A 84 -11.52 10.58 -0.74
CA ARG A 84 -11.63 9.40 -1.59
C ARG A 84 -12.73 9.54 -2.65
N PHE A 85 -13.85 10.19 -2.32
CA PHE A 85 -15.01 10.31 -3.21
C PHE A 85 -14.87 11.52 -4.14
N SER A 86 -14.51 12.69 -3.63
CA SER A 86 -14.52 13.94 -4.39
C SER A 86 -13.23 14.16 -5.19
N ILE A 87 -12.08 13.79 -4.63
CA ILE A 87 -10.76 14.04 -5.23
C ILE A 87 -10.29 12.84 -6.05
N LEU A 88 -10.40 11.63 -5.48
CA LEU A 88 -9.91 10.40 -6.13
C LEU A 88 -10.93 9.70 -7.02
N LYS A 89 -12.21 10.10 -6.95
CA LYS A 89 -13.34 9.44 -7.64
C LYS A 89 -13.42 7.94 -7.37
N ARG A 90 -13.18 7.55 -6.12
CA ARG A 90 -13.24 6.16 -5.65
C ARG A 90 -14.37 5.99 -4.66
N SER A 91 -15.59 5.86 -5.14
CA SER A 91 -16.81 5.76 -4.32
C SER A 91 -16.99 4.41 -3.60
N MET A 92 -15.93 3.92 -2.92
CA MET A 92 -15.95 2.70 -2.11
C MET A 92 -16.08 3.07 -0.62
N PRO A 93 -17.15 2.65 0.09
CA PRO A 93 -17.23 2.86 1.53
C PRO A 93 -16.28 1.93 2.31
N ASP A 94 -15.93 2.31 3.54
CA ASP A 94 -14.93 1.59 4.35
C ASP A 94 -15.29 0.13 4.63
N ASN A 95 -16.59 -0.17 4.76
CA ASN A 95 -17.07 -1.55 4.97
C ASN A 95 -16.77 -2.46 3.77
N VAL A 96 -16.80 -1.93 2.54
CA VAL A 96 -16.45 -2.67 1.32
C VAL A 96 -14.95 -2.97 1.32
N ILE A 97 -14.13 -1.97 1.65
CA ILE A 97 -12.67 -2.14 1.77
C ILE A 97 -12.37 -3.20 2.82
N LYS A 98 -12.94 -3.07 4.03
CA LYS A 98 -12.76 -4.02 5.12
C LYS A 98 -13.16 -5.44 4.72
N LYS A 99 -14.34 -5.61 4.10
CA LYS A 99 -14.83 -6.90 3.62
C LYS A 99 -13.85 -7.56 2.65
N ALA A 100 -13.29 -6.81 1.69
CA ALA A 100 -12.31 -7.35 0.75
C ALA A 100 -11.02 -7.83 1.46
N PHE A 101 -10.49 -7.05 2.40
CA PHE A 101 -9.30 -7.44 3.16
C PHE A 101 -9.55 -8.65 4.08
N ASP A 102 -10.75 -8.76 4.67
CA ASP A 102 -11.15 -9.93 5.46
C ASP A 102 -11.24 -11.20 4.58
N LEU A 103 -11.76 -11.09 3.35
CA LEU A 103 -11.76 -12.20 2.39
C LEU A 103 -10.34 -12.69 2.08
N PHE A 104 -9.41 -11.79 1.77
CA PHE A 104 -8.02 -12.17 1.50
C PHE A 104 -7.34 -12.82 2.71
N LYS A 105 -7.57 -12.27 3.91
CA LYS A 105 -7.06 -12.83 5.16
C LYS A 105 -7.56 -14.27 5.36
N ASN A 106 -8.87 -14.49 5.21
CA ASN A 106 -9.49 -15.81 5.38
C ASN A 106 -9.01 -16.82 4.32
N ALA A 107 -8.79 -16.36 3.08
CA ALA A 107 -8.25 -17.18 1.99
C ALA A 107 -6.72 -17.42 2.09
N LYS A 108 -6.04 -16.87 3.11
CA LYS A 108 -4.58 -16.89 3.24
C LYS A 108 -3.90 -16.37 1.95
N ILE A 109 -4.38 -15.24 1.43
CA ILE A 109 -3.77 -14.47 0.34
C ILE A 109 -3.08 -13.25 0.95
N SER A 110 -1.80 -13.03 0.62
CA SER A 110 -1.08 -11.86 1.11
C SER A 110 -1.66 -10.58 0.49
N SER A 111 -1.92 -9.56 1.29
CA SER A 111 -2.47 -8.28 0.81
C SER A 111 -1.47 -7.14 1.01
N LEU A 112 -1.32 -6.31 -0.03
CA LEU A 112 -0.60 -5.05 0.01
C LEU A 112 -1.60 -3.90 -0.17
N ALA A 113 -1.71 -3.03 0.83
CA ALA A 113 -2.50 -1.80 0.73
C ALA A 113 -1.62 -0.65 0.23
N TYR A 114 -1.97 -0.09 -0.93
CA TYR A 114 -1.42 1.17 -1.42
C TYR A 114 -2.26 2.33 -0.87
N ASN A 115 -1.56 3.33 -0.33
CA ASN A 115 -2.11 4.53 0.25
C ASN A 115 -1.35 5.75 -0.29
N MET A 116 -1.95 6.92 -0.14
CA MET A 116 -1.40 8.19 -0.55
C MET A 116 -1.44 9.17 0.61
N VAL A 117 -0.51 10.14 0.61
CA VAL A 117 -0.44 11.25 1.57
C VAL A 117 -0.06 12.52 0.82
N GLY A 118 -0.58 13.66 1.25
CA GLY A 118 -0.40 14.95 0.60
C GLY A 118 -1.39 15.20 -0.54
N LEU A 119 -2.59 14.63 -0.47
CA LEU A 119 -3.65 14.87 -1.45
C LEU A 119 -4.19 16.32 -1.37
N PRO A 120 -4.81 16.85 -2.44
CA PRO A 120 -5.54 18.12 -2.39
C PRO A 120 -6.55 18.13 -1.25
N TYR A 121 -6.57 19.22 -0.48
CA TYR A 121 -7.42 19.41 0.70
C TYR A 121 -7.20 18.39 1.84
N GLU A 122 -6.17 17.54 1.77
CA GLU A 122 -5.84 16.64 2.87
C GLU A 122 -5.29 17.42 4.07
N THR A 123 -5.66 16.97 5.27
CA THR A 123 -5.19 17.49 6.54
C THR A 123 -4.46 16.39 7.32
N PRO A 124 -3.66 16.71 8.35
CA PRO A 124 -3.07 15.69 9.23
C PRO A 124 -4.10 14.69 9.76
N LYS A 125 -5.30 15.17 10.10
CA LYS A 125 -6.42 14.33 10.56
C LYS A 125 -6.89 13.37 9.47
N ALA A 126 -7.06 13.83 8.24
CA ALA A 126 -7.46 12.98 7.12
C ALA A 126 -6.38 11.95 6.75
N ALA A 127 -5.10 12.31 6.82
CA ALA A 127 -4.00 11.37 6.67
C ALA A 127 -4.01 10.31 7.80
N LEU A 128 -4.39 10.71 9.01
CA LEU A 128 -4.55 9.80 10.14
C LEU A 128 -5.75 8.86 9.97
N ASP A 129 -6.86 9.31 9.37
CA ASP A 129 -8.00 8.45 9.01
C ASP A 129 -7.54 7.31 8.07
N THR A 130 -6.66 7.61 7.11
CA THR A 130 -6.01 6.61 6.24
C THR A 130 -5.21 5.58 7.04
N ILE A 131 -4.44 6.03 8.03
CA ILE A 131 -3.68 5.14 8.92
C ILE A 131 -4.62 4.27 9.77
N LYS A 132 -5.66 4.84 10.35
CA LYS A 132 -6.66 4.14 11.17
C LYS A 132 -7.40 3.08 10.34
N LEU A 133 -7.79 3.39 9.10
CA LEU A 133 -8.37 2.39 8.20
C LEU A 133 -7.39 1.24 7.94
N ASN A 134 -6.10 1.52 7.71
CA ASN A 134 -5.09 0.47 7.54
C ASN A 134 -4.88 -0.38 8.81
N ALA A 135 -5.03 0.22 9.99
CA ALA A 135 -4.98 -0.51 11.25
C ALA A 135 -6.20 -1.45 11.42
N LEU A 136 -7.37 -1.05 10.93
CA LEU A 136 -8.59 -1.87 10.95
C LEU A 136 -8.56 -3.01 9.94
N ILE A 137 -8.19 -2.75 8.68
CA ILE A 137 -8.21 -3.76 7.61
C ILE A 137 -7.02 -4.73 7.67
N LYS A 138 -6.00 -4.41 8.49
CA LYS A 138 -4.85 -5.28 8.83
C LYS A 138 -4.21 -5.96 7.61
N PRO A 139 -3.77 -5.20 6.59
CA PRO A 139 -3.12 -5.79 5.42
C PRO A 139 -1.79 -6.45 5.83
N THR A 140 -1.30 -7.40 5.02
CA THR A 140 0.03 -8.00 5.27
C THR A 140 1.11 -6.91 5.22
N ARG A 141 0.97 -5.97 4.27
CA ARG A 141 1.84 -4.80 4.13
C ARG A 141 1.02 -3.58 3.75
N SER A 142 1.48 -2.41 4.17
CA SER A 142 0.97 -1.12 3.71
C SER A 142 2.12 -0.28 3.20
N LEU A 143 1.88 0.49 2.16
CA LEU A 143 2.75 1.53 1.65
C LEU A 143 1.95 2.83 1.56
N ALA A 144 2.62 3.94 1.82
CA ALA A 144 2.09 5.28 1.64
C ALA A 144 3.03 6.04 0.72
N ALA A 145 2.55 6.40 -0.45
CA ALA A 145 3.27 7.25 -1.39
C ALA A 145 2.88 8.71 -1.19
N ILE A 146 3.79 9.64 -1.46
CA ILE A 146 3.44 11.06 -1.50
C ILE A 146 2.74 11.31 -2.83
N PHE A 147 1.60 12.02 -2.80
CA PHE A 147 0.83 12.34 -3.99
C PHE A 147 1.64 13.23 -4.93
N CYS A 148 1.63 12.85 -6.21
CA CYS A 148 2.17 13.62 -7.30
C CYS A 148 1.04 13.91 -8.30
N PRO A 149 0.72 15.19 -8.58
CA PRO A 149 -0.35 15.55 -9.50
C PRO A 149 0.17 15.41 -10.93
N PHE A 150 -0.17 14.31 -11.61
CA PHE A 150 0.23 14.13 -13.01
C PHE A 150 -0.67 14.94 -13.96
N PRO A 151 -0.11 15.60 -15.00
CA PRO A 151 -0.90 16.37 -15.95
C PRO A 151 -2.02 15.53 -16.58
N ARG A 152 -3.13 16.19 -16.96
CA ARG A 152 -4.31 15.55 -17.57
C ARG A 152 -5.08 14.60 -16.64
N THR A 153 -4.82 14.62 -15.34
CA THR A 153 -5.65 13.95 -14.34
C THR A 153 -6.61 14.93 -13.69
N GLU A 154 -7.77 14.44 -13.21
CA GLU A 154 -8.70 15.30 -12.49
C GLU A 154 -8.08 15.85 -11.19
N ALA A 155 -7.29 15.02 -10.48
CA ALA A 155 -6.59 15.46 -9.29
C ALA A 155 -5.57 16.57 -9.56
N TYR A 156 -4.95 16.60 -10.76
CA TYR A 156 -4.13 17.73 -11.21
C TYR A 156 -4.96 19.00 -11.38
N ASN A 157 -6.09 18.91 -12.09
CA ASN A 157 -6.97 20.06 -12.31
C ASN A 157 -7.49 20.62 -10.98
N ILE A 158 -7.88 19.74 -10.05
CA ILE A 158 -8.26 20.13 -8.68
C ILE A 158 -7.11 20.85 -7.98
N SER A 159 -5.88 20.31 -8.05
CA SER A 159 -4.70 20.92 -7.43
C SER A 159 -4.38 22.30 -8.00
N LEU A 160 -4.49 22.45 -9.32
CA LEU A 160 -4.23 23.70 -10.04
C LEU A 160 -5.28 24.76 -9.69
N ASN A 161 -6.56 24.41 -9.79
CA ASN A 161 -7.68 25.30 -9.50
C ASN A 161 -7.71 25.75 -8.04
N ALA A 162 -7.29 24.87 -7.11
CA ALA A 162 -7.16 25.19 -5.69
C ALA A 162 -5.91 26.03 -5.35
N GLY A 163 -5.02 26.25 -6.32
CA GLY A 163 -3.76 26.96 -6.11
C GLY A 163 -2.69 26.18 -5.33
N PHE A 164 -2.84 24.86 -5.18
CA PHE A 164 -1.83 24.01 -4.52
C PHE A 164 -0.60 23.79 -5.40
N ILE A 165 -0.74 23.92 -6.71
CA ILE A 165 0.35 23.88 -7.69
C ILE A 165 0.28 25.10 -8.61
N LYS A 166 1.41 25.44 -9.23
CA LYS A 166 1.51 26.50 -10.25
C LYS A 166 2.26 25.93 -11.45
N GLU A 167 1.88 26.36 -12.64
CA GLU A 167 2.58 25.99 -13.87
C GLU A 167 3.79 26.92 -14.12
N PRO A 168 4.92 26.39 -14.63
CA PRO A 168 5.21 24.97 -14.83
C PRO A 168 5.43 24.23 -13.49
N VAL A 169 4.95 22.99 -13.41
CA VAL A 169 5.10 22.16 -12.22
C VAL A 169 6.49 21.51 -12.18
N ASP A 170 7.20 21.69 -11.07
CA ASP A 170 8.51 21.10 -10.83
C ASP A 170 8.40 19.68 -10.23
N TYR A 171 8.48 18.67 -11.10
CA TYR A 171 8.43 17.25 -10.73
C TYR A 171 9.75 16.71 -10.14
N SER A 172 10.80 17.52 -10.02
CA SER A 172 12.03 17.09 -9.33
C SER A 172 11.86 17.05 -7.81
N LYS A 173 10.82 17.71 -7.29
CA LYS A 173 10.48 17.74 -5.86
C LYS A 173 9.68 16.51 -5.47
N GLU A 174 9.99 15.98 -4.30
CA GLU A 174 9.28 14.83 -3.72
C GLU A 174 7.85 15.20 -3.27
N ILE A 175 7.66 16.44 -2.80
CA ILE A 175 6.35 17.02 -2.48
C ILE A 175 6.10 18.18 -3.43
N VAL A 176 5.06 18.05 -4.25
CA VAL A 176 4.73 19.04 -5.30
C VAL A 176 3.67 20.04 -4.81
N LEU A 177 2.72 19.58 -4.00
CA LEU A 177 1.60 20.41 -3.53
C LEU A 177 2.02 21.29 -2.36
N LYS A 178 1.64 22.56 -2.43
CA LYS A 178 1.77 23.54 -1.34
C LYS A 178 0.43 23.73 -0.65
N ASN A 179 0.17 22.93 0.38
CA ASN A 179 -1.04 23.03 1.19
C ASN A 179 -0.75 23.75 2.53
N LYS A 180 -1.49 24.83 2.82
CA LYS A 180 -1.34 25.57 4.08
C LYS A 180 -1.80 24.77 5.30
N SER A 181 -2.79 23.90 5.13
CA SER A 181 -3.37 23.08 6.20
C SER A 181 -2.62 21.78 6.44
N PHE A 182 -1.61 21.47 5.60
CA PHE A 182 -0.80 20.27 5.73
C PHE A 182 0.60 20.52 5.15
N SER A 183 1.53 20.87 6.04
CA SER A 183 2.89 21.25 5.67
C SER A 183 3.69 20.12 5.05
N GLU A 184 4.74 20.45 4.28
CA GLU A 184 5.62 19.46 3.64
C GLU A 184 6.27 18.52 4.68
N ASP A 185 6.72 19.04 5.82
CA ASP A 185 7.32 18.23 6.88
C ASP A 185 6.31 17.26 7.50
N GLN A 186 5.04 17.65 7.65
CA GLN A 186 3.98 16.76 8.11
C GLN A 186 3.69 15.68 7.05
N ILE A 187 3.51 16.03 5.77
CA ILE A 187 3.30 15.07 4.68
C ILE A 187 4.42 14.02 4.67
N TYR A 188 5.67 14.48 4.78
CA TYR A 188 6.83 13.61 4.82
C TYR A 188 6.82 12.68 6.03
N PHE A 189 6.47 13.21 7.21
CA PHE A 189 6.35 12.44 8.44
C PHE A 189 5.30 11.34 8.30
N PHE A 190 4.10 11.68 7.86
CA PHE A 190 3.00 10.72 7.68
C PHE A 190 3.35 9.63 6.65
N SER A 191 4.05 9.97 5.57
CA SER A 191 4.57 9.01 4.60
C SER A 191 5.65 8.08 5.19
N LEU A 192 6.66 8.64 5.84
CA LEU A 192 7.80 7.87 6.38
C LEU A 192 7.41 6.98 7.56
N TYR A 193 6.57 7.48 8.45
CA TYR A 193 6.15 6.83 9.69
C TYR A 193 4.84 6.06 9.56
N PHE A 194 4.21 6.05 8.37
CA PHE A 194 2.92 5.40 8.11
C PHE A 194 2.82 4.00 8.75
N ARG A 195 3.80 3.13 8.49
CA ARG A 195 3.82 1.77 9.03
C ARG A 195 3.92 1.75 10.56
N PHE A 196 4.75 2.60 11.15
CA PHE A 196 4.93 2.66 12.60
C PHE A 196 3.64 3.09 13.28
N ILE A 197 3.03 4.19 12.81
CA ILE A 197 1.79 4.72 13.36
C ILE A 197 0.64 3.71 13.14
N THR A 198 0.58 3.05 11.99
CA THR A 198 -0.39 1.96 11.74
C THR A 198 -0.27 0.83 12.77
N GLN A 199 0.95 0.43 13.15
CA GLN A 199 1.14 -0.63 14.16
C GLN A 199 0.73 -0.15 15.56
N LEU A 200 0.98 1.11 15.88
CA LEU A 200 0.49 1.71 17.12
C LEU A 200 -1.04 1.68 17.19
N TYR A 201 -1.76 2.13 16.16
CA TYR A 201 -3.23 2.07 16.13
C TYR A 201 -3.76 0.64 16.15
N LYS A 202 -3.05 -0.33 15.55
CA LYS A 202 -3.40 -1.75 15.68
C LYS A 202 -3.40 -2.22 17.13
N ILE A 203 -2.43 -1.76 17.94
CA ILE A 203 -2.37 -2.06 19.37
C ILE A 203 -3.47 -1.33 20.13
N ILE A 204 -3.66 -0.03 19.87
CA ILE A 204 -4.72 0.78 20.50
C ILE A 204 -6.10 0.16 20.28
N PHE A 205 -6.38 -0.33 19.07
CA PHE A 205 -7.66 -0.94 18.72
C PHE A 205 -7.91 -2.31 19.37
N VAL A 206 -6.93 -2.89 20.05
CA VAL A 206 -7.10 -4.10 20.89
C VAL A 206 -7.54 -3.73 22.31
N PHE A 207 -7.28 -2.51 22.77
CA PHE A 207 -7.65 -2.08 24.12
C PHE A 207 -9.18 -2.09 24.33
N PRO A 208 -9.66 -2.41 25.54
CA PRO A 208 -11.08 -2.46 25.83
C PRO A 208 -11.67 -1.05 26.01
N GLY A 209 -12.89 -0.87 25.46
CA GLY A 209 -13.82 0.22 25.77
C GLY A 209 -13.18 1.60 25.95
N PHE A 210 -13.26 2.13 27.18
CA PHE A 210 -12.84 3.47 27.54
C PHE A 210 -11.33 3.73 27.31
N ILE A 211 -10.47 2.74 27.60
CA ILE A 211 -9.01 2.88 27.44
C ILE A 211 -8.66 3.13 25.98
N LYS A 212 -9.29 2.39 25.06
CA LYS A 212 -9.14 2.61 23.62
C LYS A 212 -9.52 4.04 23.24
N ILE A 213 -10.67 4.52 23.70
CA ILE A 213 -11.18 5.86 23.35
C ILE A 213 -10.21 6.95 23.83
N GLN A 214 -9.70 6.83 25.06
CA GLN A 214 -8.74 7.82 25.60
C GLN A 214 -7.41 7.78 24.87
N ALA A 215 -6.88 6.57 24.61
CA ALA A 215 -5.63 6.42 23.85
C ALA A 215 -5.77 6.96 22.43
N GLU A 216 -6.86 6.65 21.72
CA GLU A 216 -7.14 7.17 20.38
C GLU A 216 -7.22 8.70 20.39
N LYS A 217 -7.98 9.31 21.31
CA LYS A 217 -8.05 10.78 21.42
C LYS A 217 -6.68 11.42 21.69
N PHE A 218 -5.90 10.84 22.60
CA PHE A 218 -4.56 11.32 22.92
C PHE A 218 -3.65 11.27 21.70
N PHE A 219 -3.56 10.12 21.01
CA PHE A 219 -2.69 9.96 19.85
C PHE A 219 -3.18 10.72 18.62
N ASP A 220 -4.50 10.84 18.42
CA ASP A 220 -5.07 11.70 17.38
C ASP A 220 -4.63 13.15 17.59
N SER A 221 -4.76 13.67 18.83
CA SER A 221 -4.31 15.00 19.18
C SER A 221 -2.80 15.17 19.07
N PHE A 222 -2.02 14.15 19.49
CA PHE A 222 -0.57 14.19 19.42
C PHE A 222 -0.08 14.28 17.97
N PHE A 223 -0.48 13.35 17.10
CA PHE A 223 -0.02 13.32 15.70
C PHE A 223 -0.54 14.48 14.85
N CYS A 224 -1.61 15.16 15.28
CA CYS A 224 -2.09 16.38 14.64
C CYS A 224 -1.55 17.66 15.28
N TRP A 225 -0.64 17.57 16.27
CA TRP A 225 -0.12 18.75 16.95
C TRP A 225 0.96 19.45 16.11
N ASP A 226 0.75 20.74 15.84
CA ASP A 226 1.67 21.53 15.01
C ASP A 226 3.04 21.79 15.66
N LYS A 227 3.17 21.58 16.98
CA LYS A 227 4.44 21.77 17.71
C LYS A 227 5.36 20.54 17.66
N ILE A 228 4.94 19.43 17.06
CA ILE A 228 5.84 18.29 16.84
C ILE A 228 7.01 18.76 15.95
N PRO A 229 8.27 18.42 16.29
CA PRO A 229 9.43 18.77 15.49
C PRO A 229 9.56 17.85 14.26
N TYR A 230 8.58 17.90 13.35
CA TYR A 230 8.45 17.01 12.18
C TYR A 230 9.75 16.97 11.36
N LYS A 231 10.35 18.11 11.08
CA LYS A 231 11.62 18.24 10.34
C LYS A 231 12.76 17.43 10.97
N PHE A 232 12.88 17.46 12.29
CA PHE A 232 13.90 16.71 13.03
C PHE A 232 13.63 15.21 13.00
N LEU A 233 12.38 14.80 13.24
CA LEU A 233 11.94 13.40 13.15
C LEU A 233 12.16 12.82 11.73
N ASN A 234 11.90 13.63 10.71
CA ASN A 234 12.16 13.28 9.31
C ASN A 234 13.66 13.06 9.07
N LYS A 235 14.52 13.96 9.57
CA LYS A 235 15.98 13.82 9.47
C LYS A 235 16.50 12.53 10.11
N ILE A 236 16.01 12.20 11.32
CA ILE A 236 16.35 10.94 12.01
C ILE A 236 15.95 9.73 11.18
N MET A 237 14.71 9.68 10.70
CA MET A 237 14.21 8.54 9.95
C MET A 237 14.92 8.36 8.60
N ARG A 238 15.25 9.46 7.91
CA ARG A 238 16.05 9.43 6.68
C ARG A 238 17.47 8.90 6.95
N PHE A 239 18.10 9.36 8.02
CA PHE A 239 19.41 8.86 8.43
C PHE A 239 19.34 7.35 8.73
N TYR A 240 18.36 6.92 9.53
CA TYR A 240 18.14 5.50 9.81
C TYR A 240 17.95 4.66 8.54
N LYS A 241 17.07 5.10 7.61
CA LYS A 241 16.84 4.40 6.33
C LYS A 241 18.12 4.31 5.50
N ARG A 242 18.84 5.43 5.32
CA ARG A 242 20.12 5.46 4.58
C ARG A 242 21.17 4.54 5.18
N SER A 243 21.34 4.58 6.50
CA SER A 243 22.30 3.73 7.22
C SER A 243 21.95 2.25 7.07
N LYS A 244 20.66 1.91 7.18
CA LYS A 244 20.16 0.55 6.96
C LYS A 244 20.39 0.06 5.52
N ASP A 245 20.10 0.90 4.52
CA ASP A 245 20.28 0.54 3.11
C ASP A 245 21.77 0.43 2.74
N SER A 246 22.62 1.31 3.28
CA SER A 246 24.08 1.23 3.13
C SER A 246 24.61 -0.07 3.72
N LEU A 247 24.22 -0.43 4.95
CA LEU A 247 24.60 -1.70 5.58
C LEU A 247 24.12 -2.90 4.77
N LYS A 248 22.85 -2.88 4.33
CA LYS A 248 22.27 -3.92 3.48
C LYS A 248 23.05 -4.09 2.19
N ASN A 249 23.42 -2.99 1.52
CA ASN A 249 24.20 -3.02 0.28
C ASN A 249 25.63 -3.50 0.53
N LYS A 250 26.28 -3.09 1.63
CA LYS A 250 27.60 -3.61 2.02
C LYS A 250 27.57 -5.12 2.24
N ILE A 251 26.58 -5.65 2.96
CA ILE A 251 26.42 -7.09 3.18
C ILE A 251 26.15 -7.79 1.85
N ARG A 252 25.23 -7.26 1.03
CA ARG A 252 24.90 -7.82 -0.30
C ARG A 252 26.12 -7.91 -1.20
N ASN A 253 26.96 -6.87 -1.23
CA ASN A 253 28.11 -6.81 -2.12
C ASN A 253 29.31 -7.61 -1.58
N LYS A 254 29.57 -7.59 -0.26
CA LYS A 254 30.70 -8.33 0.34
C LYS A 254 30.42 -9.83 0.51
N ASN A 255 29.19 -10.20 0.86
CA ASN A 255 28.83 -11.59 1.08
C ASN A 255 27.39 -11.88 0.59
N PRO A 256 27.21 -12.11 -0.73
CA PRO A 256 25.90 -12.41 -1.31
C PRO A 256 25.21 -13.63 -0.67
N LYS A 257 25.99 -14.65 -0.28
CA LYS A 257 25.46 -15.86 0.40
C LYS A 257 24.87 -15.51 1.76
N LEU A 258 25.59 -14.73 2.58
CA LEU A 258 25.09 -14.24 3.87
C LEU A 258 23.86 -13.33 3.69
N TYR A 259 23.86 -12.45 2.69
CA TYR A 259 22.68 -11.62 2.37
C TYR A 259 21.46 -12.48 2.02
N LEU A 260 21.62 -13.50 1.17
CA LEU A 260 20.55 -14.42 0.82
C LEU A 260 20.09 -15.24 2.02
N PHE A 261 21.00 -15.72 2.87
CA PHE A 261 20.68 -16.43 4.10
C PHE A 261 19.86 -15.56 5.06
N LEU A 262 20.33 -14.33 5.35
CA LEU A 262 19.61 -13.38 6.21
C LEU A 262 18.24 -13.05 5.62
N ARG A 263 18.18 -12.71 4.34
CA ARG A 263 16.91 -12.43 3.63
C ARG A 263 15.94 -13.61 3.73
N ASN A 264 16.42 -14.82 3.47
CA ASN A 264 15.58 -16.01 3.46
C ASN A 264 15.14 -16.41 4.87
N SER A 265 16.01 -16.31 5.88
CA SER A 265 15.70 -16.56 7.29
C SER A 265 14.61 -15.63 7.83
N PHE A 266 14.66 -14.34 7.45
CA PHE A 266 13.58 -13.40 7.74
C PHE A 266 12.27 -13.79 7.03
N LEU A 267 12.32 -14.27 5.79
CA LEU A 267 11.12 -14.70 5.04
C LEU A 267 10.52 -16.01 5.59
N THR A 268 11.32 -16.97 6.05
CA THR A 268 10.82 -18.20 6.70
C THR A 268 10.19 -17.91 8.06
N LYS A 269 10.73 -16.96 8.83
CA LYS A 269 10.12 -16.50 10.09
C LYS A 269 8.76 -15.85 9.86
N PHE A 270 8.60 -15.10 8.76
CA PHE A 270 7.30 -14.55 8.33
C PHE A 270 6.33 -15.64 7.85
N LYS A 271 6.80 -16.67 7.13
CA LYS A 271 5.95 -17.80 6.72
C LYS A 271 5.37 -18.54 7.93
N LYS A 272 6.18 -18.82 8.97
CA LYS A 272 5.74 -19.47 10.22
C LYS A 272 4.76 -18.64 11.06
N LEU A 273 4.77 -17.31 10.93
CA LEU A 273 3.81 -16.42 11.60
C LEU A 273 2.51 -16.21 10.78
N SER A 274 2.43 -16.79 9.58
CA SER A 274 1.29 -16.68 8.65
C SER A 274 0.61 -18.03 8.34
N THR A 275 1.09 -19.11 8.93
CA THR A 275 0.44 -20.44 8.96
C THR A 275 -0.48 -20.54 10.16
#